data_AF-A0A936DXR0-F1
#
_entry.id   AF-A0A936DXR0-F1
#
_cell.length_a   1.000
_cell.length_b   1.000
_cell.length_c   1.000
_cell.angle_alpha   90.00
_cell.angle_beta   90.00
_cell.angle_gamma   90.00
#
_symmetry.space_group_name_H-M   'P 1'
#
loop_
_entity.id
_entity.type
_entity.pdbx_description
1 polymer ?
#
loop_
_entity_poly.entity_id
_entity_poly.type
_entity_poly.pdbx_seq_one_letter_code
_entity_poly.pdbx_strand_id
1 'polypeptide(L)'
;MWTGFQKPKRLSCENMTDRYGRFSAQPFERGFGTTIGNSLRRALLSSIEGAAITAVRIEGVLHEFSSIPGVVEDATDIILNLKQIPFKLHSGDVKTLRISRTEPGEMKSSDIESDDDVEILDPNVHIATISEGGALNIELRLKKGRGYVSADRNFDDDLPVGYIPVDSVHSPVKKVNFQVEAARLGQDTDYDKLLLEVWTNGSITPEHSIGLAAKLIKDHMAIFINFEEEIIDEPAPIVQGKEKSQFSEHLDKSVEELELSVRSYNCLKNSDIKSIRDLVQKSEAEMLKTKNFGRKSLNEIKDILITMGLGLGMKFDDQGNMIKGPE
;
A
#
# COMPACT_ATOMS: atom_id res chain seq x y z
N MET A 1 0.08 6.45 25.87
CA MET A 1 0.24 6.50 24.39
C MET A 1 0.18 7.97 23.97
N TRP A 2 0.98 8.41 23.00
CA TRP A 2 1.20 9.83 22.65
C TRP A 2 -0.12 10.61 22.47
N THR A 3 -0.45 11.51 23.40
CA THR A 3 -1.65 12.35 23.30
C THR A 3 -1.32 13.65 22.58
N GLY A 4 -1.97 13.92 21.45
CA GLY A 4 -1.89 15.20 20.74
C GLY A 4 -0.87 15.29 19.60
N PHE A 5 -0.14 14.21 19.29
CA PHE A 5 0.83 14.19 18.19
C PHE A 5 0.11 14.12 16.84
N GLN A 6 0.34 15.09 15.95
CA GLN A 6 -0.27 15.07 14.63
C GLN A 6 0.43 14.06 13.72
N LYS A 7 -0.38 13.22 13.07
CA LYS A 7 0.08 12.24 12.08
C LYS A 7 -0.69 12.47 10.77
N PRO A 8 -0.02 12.42 9.61
CA PRO A 8 -0.73 12.45 8.33
C PRO A 8 -1.65 11.25 8.20
N LYS A 9 -2.90 11.48 7.77
CA LYS A 9 -3.90 10.41 7.60
C LYS A 9 -3.87 9.75 6.23
N ARG A 10 -3.33 10.45 5.23
CA ARG A 10 -3.29 10.00 3.84
C ARG A 10 -2.02 10.45 3.15
N LEU A 11 -1.54 9.61 2.25
CA LEU A 11 -0.56 9.98 1.24
C LEU A 11 -1.32 10.59 0.05
N SER A 12 -1.01 11.83 -0.31
CA SER A 12 -1.56 12.47 -1.51
C SER A 12 -0.61 12.21 -2.68
N CYS A 13 -1.17 11.92 -3.84
CA CYS A 13 -0.43 11.77 -5.09
C CYS A 13 -0.81 12.92 -6.02
N GLU A 14 0.18 13.70 -6.47
CA GLU A 14 -0.04 14.87 -7.34
C GLU A 14 0.23 14.53 -8.81
N ASN A 15 1.31 13.80 -9.10
CA ASN A 15 1.67 13.37 -10.44
C ASN A 15 2.19 11.93 -10.39
N MET A 16 1.62 11.05 -11.20
CA MET A 16 2.05 9.65 -11.29
C MET A 16 2.14 9.22 -12.75
N THR A 17 3.26 8.57 -13.07
CA THR A 17 3.46 7.74 -14.24
C THR A 17 4.02 6.40 -13.77
N ASP A 18 4.20 5.45 -14.68
CA ASP A 18 4.77 4.13 -14.33
C ASP A 18 6.20 4.21 -13.80
N ARG A 19 6.92 5.31 -14.10
CA ARG A 19 8.35 5.50 -13.78
C ARG A 19 8.62 6.70 -12.88
N TYR A 20 7.64 7.54 -12.60
CA TYR A 20 7.80 8.73 -11.75
C TYR A 20 6.56 8.98 -10.90
N GLY A 21 6.75 9.29 -9.61
CA GLY A 21 5.66 9.69 -8.72
C GLY A 21 6.06 10.83 -7.80
N ARG A 22 5.18 11.82 -7.67
CA ARG A 22 5.27 12.90 -6.68
C ARG A 22 4.18 12.76 -5.64
N PHE A 23 4.61 12.59 -4.39
CA PHE A 23 3.78 12.32 -3.24
C PHE A 23 3.91 13.42 -2.20
N SER A 24 2.83 13.68 -1.47
CA SER A 24 2.83 14.63 -0.37
C SER A 24 2.09 14.08 0.84
N ALA A 25 2.66 14.28 2.04
CA ALA A 25 2.06 13.89 3.30
C ALA A 25 2.17 15.02 4.33
N GLN A 26 1.05 15.33 4.97
CA GLN A 26 0.90 16.37 5.99
C GLN A 26 -0.35 16.06 6.85
N PRO A 27 -0.44 16.57 8.08
CA PRO A 27 0.58 17.31 8.82
C PRO A 27 1.55 16.37 9.56
N PHE A 28 2.84 16.65 9.49
CA PHE A 28 3.84 16.07 10.39
C PHE A 28 4.19 17.08 11.49
N GLU A 29 4.57 16.61 12.66
CA GLU A 29 5.23 17.47 13.65
C GLU A 29 6.58 17.98 13.12
N ARG A 30 7.00 19.13 13.64
CA ARG A 30 8.25 19.77 13.23
C ARG A 30 9.45 18.81 13.37
N GLY A 31 10.20 18.64 12.28
CA GLY A 31 11.36 17.76 12.21
C GLY A 31 11.04 16.31 11.82
N PHE A 32 9.78 15.87 11.92
CA PHE A 32 9.38 14.54 11.47
C PHE A 32 9.37 14.43 9.94
N GLY A 33 9.08 15.52 9.21
CA GLY A 33 9.18 15.54 7.75
C GLY A 33 10.57 15.12 7.27
N THR A 34 11.62 15.70 7.86
CA THR A 34 13.01 15.37 7.55
C THR A 34 13.40 13.95 7.97
N THR A 35 12.93 13.50 9.13
CA THR A 35 13.23 12.16 9.66
C THR A 35 12.63 11.07 8.77
N ILE A 36 11.35 11.20 8.41
CA ILE A 36 10.65 10.26 7.54
C ILE A 36 11.20 10.34 6.12
N GLY A 37 11.41 11.55 5.57
CA GLY A 37 11.96 11.76 4.24
C GLY A 37 13.34 11.12 4.04
N ASN A 38 14.26 11.32 4.99
CA ASN A 38 15.58 10.69 4.95
C ASN A 38 15.51 9.17 5.07
N SER A 39 14.67 8.65 5.96
CA SER A 39 14.53 7.21 6.19
C SER A 39 13.98 6.52 4.93
N LEU A 40 12.91 7.06 4.35
CA LEU A 40 12.34 6.57 3.10
C LEU A 40 13.35 6.64 1.95
N ARG A 41 14.06 7.77 1.80
CA ARG A 41 15.09 7.92 0.76
C ARG A 41 16.16 6.83 0.86
N ARG A 42 16.64 6.51 2.07
CA ARG A 42 17.64 5.46 2.27
C ARG A 42 17.10 4.08 1.94
N ALA A 43 15.90 3.75 2.40
CA ALA A 43 15.27 2.46 2.13
C ALA A 43 14.98 2.26 0.63
N LEU A 44 14.43 3.28 -0.03
CA LEU A 44 14.11 3.26 -1.46
C LEU A 44 15.34 3.00 -2.33
N LEU A 45 16.48 3.65 -2.05
CA LEU A 45 17.68 3.51 -2.88
C LEU A 45 18.45 2.20 -2.66
N SER A 46 18.33 1.60 -1.47
CA SER A 46 19.20 0.48 -1.06
C SER A 46 18.50 -0.87 -0.96
N SER A 47 17.22 -0.89 -0.60
CA SER A 47 16.57 -2.08 -0.03
C SER A 47 15.43 -2.64 -0.88
N ILE A 48 15.00 -1.91 -1.92
CA ILE A 48 14.01 -2.40 -2.86
C ILE A 48 14.66 -3.46 -3.75
N GLU A 49 14.00 -4.59 -3.87
CA GLU A 49 14.46 -5.74 -4.64
C GLU A 49 14.26 -5.51 -6.14
N GLY A 50 15.24 -5.92 -6.93
CA GLY A 50 15.19 -5.81 -8.39
C GLY A 50 16.06 -6.87 -9.06
N ALA A 51 15.87 -7.01 -10.37
CA ALA A 51 16.60 -7.96 -11.20
C ALA A 51 17.78 -7.27 -11.88
N ALA A 52 18.93 -7.94 -11.92
CA ALA A 52 20.11 -7.47 -12.63
C ALA A 52 20.94 -8.64 -13.16
N ILE A 53 21.73 -8.36 -14.18
CA ILE A 53 22.69 -9.32 -14.76
C ILE A 53 23.85 -9.48 -13.78
N THR A 54 24.19 -10.73 -13.48
CA THR A 54 25.24 -11.11 -12.52
C THR A 54 26.47 -11.70 -13.20
N ALA A 55 26.28 -12.35 -14.36
CA ALA A 55 27.36 -12.87 -15.17
C ALA A 55 26.94 -12.87 -16.65
N VAL A 56 27.93 -12.77 -17.53
CA VAL A 56 27.75 -12.75 -18.99
C VAL A 56 28.72 -13.73 -19.61
N ARG A 57 28.27 -14.55 -20.57
CA ARG A 57 29.14 -15.38 -21.41
C ARG A 57 29.00 -14.91 -22.85
N ILE A 58 30.09 -14.46 -23.45
CA ILE A 58 30.14 -14.06 -24.86
C ILE A 58 30.98 -15.11 -25.59
N GLU A 59 30.46 -15.66 -26.69
CA GLU A 59 31.19 -16.68 -27.46
C GLU A 59 32.51 -16.13 -28.02
N GLY A 60 33.59 -16.89 -27.85
CA GLY A 60 34.93 -16.50 -28.31
C GLY A 60 35.65 -15.49 -27.40
N VAL A 61 35.03 -15.05 -26.31
CA VAL A 61 35.60 -14.10 -25.35
C VAL A 61 35.93 -14.79 -24.03
N LEU A 62 37.17 -14.65 -23.56
CA LEU A 62 37.63 -15.23 -22.30
C LEU A 62 37.63 -14.23 -21.14
N HIS A 63 37.73 -12.94 -21.43
CA HIS A 63 37.76 -11.84 -20.45
C HIS A 63 37.15 -10.56 -21.05
N GLU A 64 36.73 -9.65 -20.18
CA GLU A 64 36.00 -8.42 -20.49
C GLU A 64 36.74 -7.42 -21.39
N PHE A 65 38.08 -7.50 -21.46
CA PHE A 65 38.91 -6.62 -22.29
C PHE A 65 39.18 -7.13 -23.71
N SER A 66 38.46 -8.17 -24.16
CA SER A 66 38.69 -8.76 -25.49
C SER A 66 37.92 -7.99 -26.56
N SER A 67 38.53 -7.85 -27.74
CA SER A 67 37.82 -7.45 -28.95
C SER A 67 37.10 -8.65 -29.57
N ILE A 68 35.98 -8.39 -30.24
CA ILE A 68 35.16 -9.42 -30.90
C ILE A 68 35.23 -9.21 -32.41
N PRO A 69 35.82 -10.16 -33.17
CA PRO A 69 35.88 -10.05 -34.62
C PRO A 69 34.49 -9.91 -35.25
N GLY A 70 34.31 -8.92 -36.12
CA GLY A 70 33.04 -8.70 -36.82
C GLY A 70 31.97 -7.95 -36.01
N VAL A 71 32.32 -7.40 -34.84
CA VAL A 71 31.47 -6.51 -34.04
C VAL A 71 32.20 -5.17 -33.84
N VAL A 72 31.46 -4.06 -33.84
CA VAL A 72 32.04 -2.72 -33.71
C VAL A 72 32.49 -2.44 -32.27
N GLU A 73 31.69 -2.83 -31.29
CA GLU A 73 31.90 -2.68 -29.86
C GLU A 73 32.81 -3.79 -29.30
N ASP A 74 33.56 -3.49 -28.24
CA ASP A 74 34.32 -4.48 -27.50
C ASP A 74 33.48 -5.19 -26.43
N ALA A 75 34.04 -6.21 -25.78
CA ALA A 75 33.31 -6.95 -24.74
C ALA A 75 32.94 -6.06 -23.53
N THR A 76 33.72 -5.00 -23.24
CA THR A 76 33.43 -4.07 -22.13
C THR A 76 32.23 -3.20 -22.46
N ASP A 77 32.19 -2.62 -23.65
CA ASP A 77 31.08 -1.80 -24.15
C ASP A 77 29.78 -2.60 -24.17
N ILE A 78 29.83 -3.85 -24.66
CA ILE A 78 28.67 -4.76 -24.66
C ILE A 78 28.19 -5.02 -23.22
N ILE A 79 29.10 -5.32 -22.28
CA ILE A 79 28.73 -5.53 -20.87
C ILE A 79 28.08 -4.27 -20.27
N LEU A 80 28.62 -3.08 -20.57
CA LEU A 80 28.06 -1.81 -20.10
C LEU A 80 26.67 -1.53 -20.67
N ASN A 81 26.45 -1.83 -21.95
CA ASN A 81 25.16 -1.69 -22.61
C ASN A 81 24.12 -2.65 -22.04
N LEU A 82 24.49 -3.92 -21.84
CA LEU A 82 23.63 -4.94 -21.23
C LEU A 82 23.18 -4.55 -19.82
N LYS A 83 24.06 -3.93 -19.02
CA LYS A 83 23.73 -3.44 -17.67
C LYS A 83 22.71 -2.30 -17.65
N GLN A 84 22.51 -1.59 -18.75
CA GLN A 84 21.52 -0.50 -18.83
C GLN A 84 20.10 -1.03 -18.99
N ILE A 85 19.93 -2.28 -19.46
CA ILE A 85 18.64 -2.88 -19.75
C ILE A 85 17.84 -3.08 -18.46
N PRO A 86 16.64 -2.49 -18.34
CA PRO A 86 15.78 -2.69 -17.18
C PRO A 86 15.01 -4.01 -17.30
N PHE A 87 15.35 -4.97 -16.44
CA PHE A 87 14.66 -6.26 -16.33
C PHE A 87 13.66 -6.27 -15.19
N LYS A 88 12.57 -7.03 -15.37
CA LYS A 88 11.65 -7.42 -14.31
C LYS A 88 11.51 -8.93 -14.32
N LEU A 89 11.90 -9.55 -13.21
CA LEU A 89 11.83 -11.00 -13.02
C LEU A 89 10.64 -11.32 -12.11
N HIS A 90 9.79 -12.25 -12.50
CA HIS A 90 8.64 -12.68 -11.69
C HIS A 90 9.01 -13.79 -10.72
N SER A 91 9.78 -14.78 -11.17
CA SER A 91 10.27 -15.89 -10.34
C SER A 91 11.38 -15.46 -9.36
N GLY A 92 11.62 -16.27 -8.32
CA GLY A 92 12.72 -16.06 -7.36
C GLY A 92 14.03 -16.71 -7.82
N ASP A 93 13.98 -17.54 -8.85
CA ASP A 93 15.09 -18.36 -9.29
C ASP A 93 16.01 -17.62 -10.26
N VAL A 94 17.23 -18.14 -10.36
CA VAL A 94 18.21 -17.66 -11.34
C VAL A 94 17.75 -18.05 -12.74
N LYS A 95 17.80 -17.12 -13.69
CA LYS A 95 17.43 -17.36 -15.09
C LYS A 95 18.60 -17.06 -16.02
N THR A 96 18.71 -17.85 -17.08
CA THR A 96 19.68 -17.62 -18.16
C THR A 96 18.93 -17.17 -19.40
N LEU A 97 19.27 -15.99 -19.91
CA LEU A 97 18.73 -15.44 -21.16
C LEU A 97 19.76 -15.62 -22.26
N ARG A 98 19.30 -15.69 -23.51
CA ARG A 98 20.15 -15.83 -24.68
C ARG A 98 19.85 -14.73 -25.70
N ILE A 99 20.89 -14.30 -26.39
CA ILE A 99 20.76 -13.40 -27.53
C ILE A 99 21.78 -13.84 -28.58
N SER A 100 21.30 -14.07 -29.80
CA SER A 100 22.10 -14.53 -30.92
C SER A 100 21.73 -13.80 -32.18
N ARG A 101 22.74 -13.34 -32.92
CA ARG A 101 22.52 -12.73 -34.24
C ARG A 101 23.71 -12.96 -35.15
N THR A 102 23.41 -13.29 -36.40
CA THR A 102 24.40 -13.57 -37.46
C THR A 102 24.28 -12.58 -38.63
N GLU A 103 23.18 -11.83 -38.70
CA GLU A 103 22.96 -10.86 -39.77
C GLU A 103 23.56 -9.49 -39.40
N PRO A 104 24.16 -8.78 -40.38
CA PRO A 104 24.72 -7.46 -40.15
C PRO A 104 23.63 -6.48 -39.69
N GLY A 105 23.99 -5.57 -38.78
CA GLY A 105 23.11 -4.53 -38.27
C GLY A 105 23.15 -4.36 -36.74
N GLU A 106 22.28 -3.47 -36.26
CA GLU A 106 22.17 -3.08 -34.86
C GLU A 106 21.38 -4.13 -34.05
N MET A 107 22.03 -4.72 -33.04
CA MET A 107 21.43 -5.64 -32.06
C MET A 107 20.87 -4.85 -30.88
N LYS A 108 19.60 -5.07 -30.55
CA LYS A 108 18.88 -4.36 -29.49
C LYS A 108 18.42 -5.29 -28.38
N SER A 109 18.00 -4.73 -27.26
CA SER A 109 17.38 -5.49 -26.16
C SER A 109 16.10 -6.22 -26.57
N SER A 110 15.43 -5.82 -27.65
CA SER A 110 14.32 -6.58 -28.26
C SER A 110 14.73 -7.96 -28.79
N ASP A 111 16.00 -8.16 -29.12
CA ASP A 111 16.50 -9.39 -29.73
C ASP A 111 16.84 -10.47 -28.67
N ILE A 112 16.65 -10.16 -27.38
CA ILE A 112 16.89 -11.10 -26.28
C ILE A 112 15.74 -12.11 -26.20
N GLU A 113 16.08 -13.38 -26.27
CA GLU A 113 15.17 -14.48 -26.02
C GLU A 113 14.89 -14.55 -24.51
N SER A 114 13.62 -14.34 -24.15
CA SER A 114 13.14 -14.36 -22.76
C SER A 114 11.92 -15.25 -22.61
N ASP A 115 11.82 -15.91 -21.45
CA ASP A 115 10.66 -16.67 -21.03
C ASP A 115 9.59 -15.74 -20.42
N ASP A 116 8.37 -16.25 -20.21
CA ASP A 116 7.27 -15.52 -19.54
C ASP A 116 7.62 -14.99 -18.13
N ASP A 117 8.64 -15.57 -17.48
CA ASP A 117 9.14 -15.12 -16.17
C ASP A 117 9.93 -13.81 -16.23
N VAL A 118 10.44 -13.42 -17.41
CA VAL A 118 11.32 -12.25 -17.59
C VAL A 118 10.69 -11.24 -18.53
N GLU A 119 10.47 -10.03 -18.03
CA GLU A 119 10.03 -8.89 -18.81
C GLU A 119 11.19 -7.93 -19.07
N ILE A 120 11.38 -7.56 -20.34
CA ILE A 120 12.32 -6.52 -20.77
C ILE A 120 11.55 -5.21 -20.89
N LEU A 121 11.84 -4.26 -20.00
CA LEU A 121 11.02 -3.05 -19.86
C LEU A 121 11.40 -1.94 -20.83
N ASP A 122 12.56 -2.05 -21.49
CA ASP A 122 12.99 -1.16 -22.56
C ASP A 122 13.58 -2.00 -23.71
N PRO A 123 12.84 -2.20 -24.81
CA PRO A 123 13.27 -3.01 -25.95
C PRO A 123 14.19 -2.26 -26.93
N ASN A 124 14.49 -0.98 -26.69
CA ASN A 124 15.25 -0.16 -27.64
C ASN A 124 16.70 0.10 -27.22
N VAL A 125 17.19 -0.57 -26.18
CA VAL A 125 18.56 -0.38 -25.71
C VAL A 125 19.51 -1.01 -26.72
N HIS A 126 20.43 -0.20 -27.25
CA HIS A 126 21.51 -0.66 -28.12
C HIS A 126 22.45 -1.59 -27.35
N ILE A 127 22.75 -2.76 -27.91
CA ILE A 127 23.70 -3.72 -27.33
C ILE A 127 25.01 -3.68 -28.11
N ALA A 128 24.93 -3.93 -29.41
CA ALA A 128 26.10 -4.03 -30.30
C ALA A 128 25.70 -3.84 -31.77
N THR A 129 26.69 -3.60 -32.64
CA THR A 129 26.55 -3.48 -34.09
C THR A 129 27.40 -4.55 -34.78
N ILE A 130 26.74 -5.43 -35.53
CA ILE A 130 27.39 -6.56 -36.22
C ILE A 130 27.73 -6.14 -37.65
N SER A 131 28.99 -6.34 -38.04
CA SER A 131 29.50 -6.12 -39.40
C SER A 131 29.20 -7.30 -40.32
N GLU A 132 29.35 -7.12 -41.64
CA GLU A 132 29.16 -8.20 -42.61
C GLU A 132 30.05 -9.41 -42.31
N GLY A 133 29.43 -10.59 -42.17
CA GLY A 133 30.12 -11.85 -41.84
C GLY A 133 30.46 -12.04 -40.35
N GLY A 134 30.06 -11.10 -39.48
CA GLY A 134 30.17 -11.25 -38.03
C GLY A 134 29.01 -12.06 -37.43
N ALA A 135 29.25 -12.66 -36.27
CA ALA A 135 28.23 -13.33 -35.47
C ALA A 135 28.46 -13.04 -33.99
N LEU A 136 27.38 -12.85 -33.23
CA LEU A 136 27.45 -12.56 -31.81
C LEU A 136 26.43 -13.41 -31.06
N ASN A 137 26.93 -14.24 -30.13
CA ASN A 137 26.14 -15.08 -29.25
C ASN A 137 26.50 -14.76 -27.80
N ILE A 138 25.50 -14.39 -27.01
CA ILE A 138 25.67 -14.00 -25.62
C ILE A 138 24.65 -14.75 -24.76
N GLU A 139 25.11 -15.27 -23.62
CA GLU A 139 24.25 -15.76 -22.54
C GLU A 139 24.36 -14.84 -21.32
N LEU A 140 23.22 -14.48 -20.75
CA LEU A 140 23.11 -13.56 -19.61
C LEU A 140 22.56 -14.32 -18.42
N ARG A 141 23.20 -14.19 -17.25
CA ARG A 141 22.69 -14.74 -16.00
C ARG A 141 21.98 -13.66 -15.19
N LEU A 142 20.66 -13.75 -15.08
CA LEU A 142 19.81 -12.81 -14.37
C LEU A 142 19.47 -13.33 -12.96
N LYS A 143 19.60 -12.47 -11.95
CA LYS A 143 19.20 -12.77 -10.55
C LYS A 143 18.44 -11.62 -9.93
N LYS A 144 17.55 -11.96 -8.99
CA LYS A 144 16.99 -10.99 -8.03
C LYS A 144 17.98 -10.74 -6.90
N GLY A 145 18.01 -9.50 -6.43
CA GLY A 145 18.89 -9.09 -5.35
C GLY A 145 18.51 -7.72 -4.82
N ARG A 146 19.37 -7.15 -3.97
CA ARG A 146 19.17 -5.83 -3.38
C ARG A 146 20.46 -5.03 -3.44
N GLY A 147 20.32 -3.72 -3.68
CA GLY A 147 21.46 -2.81 -3.71
C GLY A 147 22.49 -3.16 -4.77
N TYR A 148 23.76 -3.02 -4.41
CA TYR A 148 24.90 -3.26 -5.27
C TYR A 148 25.66 -4.50 -4.82
N VAL A 149 26.03 -5.37 -5.78
CA VAL A 149 26.87 -6.53 -5.57
C VAL A 149 28.07 -6.44 -6.52
N SER A 150 29.27 -6.59 -5.99
CA SER A 150 30.50 -6.56 -6.80
C SER A 150 30.66 -7.85 -7.61
N ALA A 151 31.43 -7.79 -8.71
CA ALA A 151 31.71 -8.95 -9.55
C ALA A 151 32.25 -10.15 -8.75
N ASP A 152 33.18 -9.92 -7.81
CA ASP A 152 33.74 -10.99 -6.96
C ASP A 152 32.68 -11.75 -6.15
N ARG A 153 31.59 -11.07 -5.76
CA ARG A 153 30.49 -11.69 -5.00
C ARG A 153 29.46 -12.38 -5.89
N ASN A 154 29.48 -12.12 -7.19
CA ASN A 154 28.67 -12.80 -8.20
C ASN A 154 29.41 -14.02 -8.79
N PHE A 155 30.62 -14.33 -8.31
CA PHE A 155 31.32 -15.56 -8.64
C PHE A 155 30.78 -16.72 -7.80
N ASP A 156 29.65 -17.27 -8.24
CA ASP A 156 29.05 -18.44 -7.60
C ASP A 156 29.75 -19.74 -8.01
N ASP A 157 29.80 -20.72 -7.11
CA ASP A 157 30.41 -22.04 -7.36
C ASP A 157 29.73 -22.83 -8.49
N ASP A 158 28.47 -22.50 -8.81
CA ASP A 158 27.68 -23.13 -9.87
C ASP A 158 27.86 -22.46 -11.24
N LEU A 159 28.70 -21.42 -11.34
CA LEU A 159 28.91 -20.67 -12.56
C LEU A 159 29.76 -21.49 -13.56
N PRO A 160 29.24 -21.81 -14.76
CA PRO A 160 30.00 -22.59 -15.74
C PRO A 160 31.24 -21.85 -16.24
N VAL A 161 32.21 -22.62 -16.75
CA VAL A 161 33.41 -22.07 -17.39
C VAL A 161 33.02 -21.18 -18.58
N GLY A 162 33.67 -20.02 -18.68
CA GLY A 162 33.48 -19.04 -19.75
C GLY A 162 32.51 -17.90 -19.41
N TYR A 163 31.83 -17.95 -18.27
CA TYR A 163 31.10 -16.78 -17.76
C TYR A 163 32.04 -15.79 -17.10
N ILE A 164 31.85 -14.52 -17.44
CA ILE A 164 32.51 -13.36 -16.86
C ILE A 164 31.55 -12.79 -15.81
N PRO A 165 31.88 -12.87 -14.50
CA PRO A 165 31.06 -12.24 -13.46
C PRO A 165 31.13 -10.72 -13.62
N VAL A 166 30.00 -10.06 -13.46
CA VAL A 166 29.90 -8.59 -13.56
C VAL A 166 29.29 -8.05 -12.29
N ASP A 167 29.66 -6.84 -11.89
CA ASP A 167 28.95 -6.15 -10.83
C ASP A 167 27.50 -5.88 -11.23
N SER A 168 26.59 -6.02 -10.27
CA SER A 168 25.15 -5.97 -10.49
C SER A 168 24.49 -4.91 -9.61
N VAL A 169 23.64 -4.09 -10.22
CA VAL A 169 22.83 -3.07 -9.55
C VAL A 169 21.38 -3.53 -9.54
N HIS A 170 20.95 -4.11 -8.41
CA HIS A 170 19.60 -4.65 -8.24
C HIS A 170 18.59 -3.61 -7.78
N SER A 171 18.93 -2.31 -7.76
CA SER A 171 18.02 -1.26 -7.30
C SER A 171 17.13 -0.77 -8.47
N PRO A 172 15.79 -0.97 -8.40
CA PRO A 172 14.89 -0.47 -9.43
C PRO A 172 14.61 1.04 -9.29
N VAL A 173 14.92 1.63 -8.14
CA VAL A 173 14.76 3.07 -7.88
C VAL A 173 16.03 3.80 -8.33
N LYS A 174 15.91 4.67 -9.33
CA LYS A 174 17.05 5.40 -9.91
C LYS A 174 17.34 6.70 -9.18
N LYS A 175 16.30 7.39 -8.71
CA LYS A 175 16.45 8.68 -8.03
C LYS A 175 15.33 8.86 -7.02
N VAL A 176 15.68 9.48 -5.88
CA VAL A 176 14.71 9.93 -4.88
C VAL A 176 15.11 11.31 -4.41
N ASN A 177 14.16 12.23 -4.46
CA ASN A 177 14.26 13.58 -3.93
C ASN A 177 13.19 13.80 -2.87
N PHE A 178 13.49 14.54 -1.82
CA PHE A 178 12.48 14.96 -0.86
C PHE A 178 12.71 16.41 -0.46
N GLN A 179 11.61 17.09 -0.17
CA GLN A 179 11.59 18.47 0.30
C GLN A 179 10.62 18.56 1.48
N VAL A 180 10.94 19.40 2.45
CA VAL A 180 10.08 19.66 3.59
C VAL A 180 9.66 21.11 3.52
N GLU A 181 8.35 21.35 3.48
CA GLU A 181 7.72 22.66 3.45
C GLU A 181 6.93 22.88 4.75
N ALA A 182 6.68 24.14 5.12
CA ALA A 182 5.79 24.44 6.24
C ALA A 182 4.33 24.13 5.86
N ALA A 183 3.63 23.41 6.72
CA ALA A 183 2.22 23.08 6.61
C ALA A 183 1.41 23.86 7.63
N ARG A 184 0.26 24.38 7.19
CA ARG A 184 -0.71 25.02 8.07
C ARG A 184 -1.85 24.07 8.37
N LEU A 185 -2.17 23.91 9.66
CA LEU A 185 -3.33 23.16 10.14
C LEU A 185 -4.19 24.09 10.99
N GLY A 186 -5.30 24.58 10.42
CA GLY A 186 -6.15 25.56 11.09
C GLY A 186 -5.43 26.89 11.33
N GLN A 187 -5.20 27.24 12.61
CA GLN A 187 -4.49 28.46 12.99
C GLN A 187 -2.97 28.27 13.16
N ASP A 188 -2.51 27.03 13.35
CA ASP A 188 -1.11 26.70 13.61
C ASP A 188 -0.33 26.46 12.31
N THR A 189 0.87 27.04 12.21
CA THR A 189 1.75 26.97 11.03
C THR A 189 3.03 26.16 11.25
N ASP A 190 3.17 25.51 12.41
CA ASP A 190 4.42 24.90 12.85
C ASP A 190 4.59 23.42 12.42
N TYR A 191 3.71 22.93 11.54
CA TYR A 191 3.76 21.56 11.03
C TYR A 191 4.61 21.45 9.77
N ASP A 192 5.11 20.26 9.50
CA ASP A 192 5.85 19.92 8.29
C ASP A 192 4.94 19.25 7.25
N LYS A 193 5.15 19.59 5.97
CA LYS A 193 4.69 18.86 4.80
C LYS A 193 5.88 18.20 4.13
N LEU A 194 5.85 16.88 4.01
CA LEU A 194 6.86 16.14 3.26
C LEU A 194 6.40 16.01 1.81
N LEU A 195 7.21 16.50 0.88
CA LEU A 195 7.14 16.22 -0.55
C LEU A 195 8.19 15.16 -0.89
N LEU A 196 7.78 14.09 -1.56
CA LEU A 196 8.64 13.00 -1.97
C LEU A 196 8.48 12.76 -3.47
N GLU A 197 9.59 12.75 -4.20
CA GLU A 197 9.64 12.46 -5.62
C GLU A 197 10.49 11.21 -5.86
N VAL A 198 9.95 10.25 -6.58
CA VAL A 198 10.57 8.94 -6.80
C VAL A 198 10.59 8.63 -8.30
N TRP A 199 11.76 8.26 -8.81
CA TRP A 199 11.95 7.79 -10.19
C TRP A 199 12.38 6.32 -10.19
N THR A 200 11.67 5.47 -10.93
CA THR A 200 11.94 4.04 -11.05
C THR A 200 12.27 3.67 -12.50
N ASN A 201 12.87 2.49 -12.68
CA ASN A 201 13.14 1.90 -13.99
C ASN A 201 11.94 1.13 -14.57
N GLY A 202 10.73 1.29 -14.01
CA GLY A 202 9.51 0.60 -14.44
C GLY A 202 9.32 -0.82 -13.88
N SER A 203 10.34 -1.42 -13.25
CA SER A 203 10.20 -2.77 -12.65
C SER A 203 9.27 -2.77 -11.43
N ILE A 204 9.11 -1.61 -10.80
CA ILE A 204 8.19 -1.36 -9.71
C ILE A 204 7.59 0.03 -9.87
N THR A 205 6.30 0.17 -9.54
CA THR A 205 5.66 1.47 -9.53
C THR A 205 6.19 2.31 -8.36
N PRO A 206 6.28 3.65 -8.52
CA PRO A 206 6.72 4.54 -7.46
C PRO A 206 5.91 4.37 -6.16
N GLU A 207 4.59 4.23 -6.27
CA GLU A 207 3.69 4.04 -5.12
C GLU A 207 4.02 2.76 -4.35
N HIS A 208 4.13 1.63 -5.06
CA HIS A 208 4.42 0.36 -4.42
C HIS A 208 5.81 0.35 -3.77
N SER A 209 6.80 1.01 -4.40
CA SER A 209 8.14 1.13 -3.83
C SER A 209 8.16 1.88 -2.49
N ILE A 210 7.34 2.92 -2.34
CA ILE A 210 7.20 3.66 -1.07
C ILE A 210 6.55 2.77 -0.01
N GLY A 211 5.51 2.02 -0.37
CA GLY A 211 4.86 1.06 0.54
C GLY A 211 5.83 0.01 1.08
N LEU A 212 6.64 -0.59 0.21
CA LEU A 212 7.68 -1.56 0.61
C LEU A 212 8.75 -0.91 1.50
N ALA A 213 9.22 0.28 1.15
CA ALA A 213 10.20 1.01 1.95
C ALA A 213 9.66 1.35 3.35
N ALA A 214 8.42 1.84 3.44
CA ALA A 214 7.77 2.16 4.69
C ALA A 214 7.58 0.92 5.58
N LYS A 215 7.14 -0.20 4.98
CA LYS A 215 7.01 -1.48 5.69
C LYS A 215 8.36 -1.94 6.23
N LEU A 216 9.41 -1.89 5.43
CA LEU A 216 10.75 -2.30 5.85
C LEU A 216 11.24 -1.47 7.05
N ILE A 217 11.02 -0.16 7.04
CA ILE A 217 11.39 0.72 8.16
C ILE A 217 10.57 0.38 9.41
N LYS A 218 9.25 0.16 9.27
CA LYS A 218 8.38 -0.26 10.37
C LYS A 218 8.89 -1.56 11.01
N ASP A 219 9.20 -2.56 10.20
CA ASP A 219 9.66 -3.87 10.65
C ASP A 219 11.01 -3.76 11.41
N HIS A 220 11.92 -2.89 10.97
CA HIS A 220 13.17 -2.62 11.69
C HIS A 220 12.97 -1.86 13.00
N MET A 221 11.93 -1.01 13.08
CA MET A 221 11.62 -0.27 14.31
C MET A 221 10.91 -1.14 15.35
N ALA A 222 10.22 -2.21 14.93
CA ALA A 222 9.44 -3.08 15.80
C ALA A 222 10.25 -3.68 16.96
N ILE A 223 11.53 -4.03 16.76
CA ILE A 223 12.40 -4.58 17.82
C ILE A 223 12.67 -3.59 18.96
N PHE A 224 12.56 -2.28 18.70
CA PHE A 224 12.76 -1.23 19.70
C PHE A 224 11.49 -0.94 20.51
N ILE A 225 10.35 -1.53 20.11
CA ILE A 225 9.09 -1.42 20.83
C ILE A 225 9.09 -2.49 21.92
N ASN A 226 9.30 -2.07 23.16
CA ASN A 226 9.50 -2.95 24.32
C ASN A 226 8.23 -3.16 25.17
N PHE A 227 7.08 -2.78 24.64
CA PHE A 227 5.76 -2.95 25.27
C PHE A 227 4.79 -3.55 24.25
N GLU A 228 3.79 -4.29 24.73
CA GLU A 228 2.72 -4.80 23.87
C GLU A 228 1.95 -3.60 23.30
N GLU A 229 1.96 -3.46 21.97
CA GLU A 229 1.05 -2.55 21.30
C GLU A 229 -0.37 -3.10 21.45
N GLU A 230 -1.17 -2.53 22.35
CA GLU A 230 -2.62 -2.57 22.16
C GLU A 230 -2.89 -1.88 20.83
N ILE A 231 -3.52 -2.60 19.89
CA ILE A 231 -4.01 -2.02 18.63
C ILE A 231 -5.14 -1.07 19.04
N ILE A 232 -4.78 0.15 19.41
CA ILE A 232 -5.74 1.23 19.56
C ILE A 232 -6.05 1.65 18.13
N ASP A 233 -7.12 1.08 17.56
CA ASP A 233 -7.83 1.72 16.47
C ASP A 233 -8.23 3.11 16.98
N GLU A 234 -7.41 4.12 16.70
CA GLU A 234 -7.79 5.52 16.94
C GLU A 234 -9.09 5.74 16.15
N PRO A 235 -10.23 6.02 16.80
CA PRO A 235 -11.45 6.33 16.08
C PRO A 235 -11.17 7.57 15.24
N ALA A 236 -11.45 7.47 13.93
CA ALA A 236 -11.25 8.55 12.97
C ALA A 236 -11.80 9.87 13.52
N PRO A 237 -11.11 11.02 13.34
CA PRO A 237 -11.58 12.29 13.87
C PRO A 237 -12.95 12.60 13.32
N ILE A 238 -13.91 12.67 14.24
CA ILE A 238 -15.31 12.98 14.01
C ILE A 238 -15.34 14.36 13.34
N VAL A 239 -15.52 14.35 12.03
CA VAL A 239 -15.95 15.54 11.28
C VAL A 239 -17.27 15.95 11.94
N GLN A 240 -17.38 17.20 12.38
CA GLN A 240 -18.62 17.79 12.92
C GLN A 240 -19.72 17.83 11.84
N GLY A 241 -20.27 16.66 11.52
CA GLY A 241 -21.44 16.45 10.69
C GLY A 241 -22.41 15.64 11.51
N LYS A 242 -23.28 16.36 12.25
CA LYS A 242 -24.51 15.91 12.91
C LYS A 242 -24.61 14.39 13.08
N GLU A 243 -24.16 13.89 14.24
CA GLU A 243 -24.47 12.54 14.68
C GLU A 243 -25.99 12.34 14.65
N LYS A 244 -26.47 11.49 13.73
CA LYS A 244 -27.73 10.81 14.01
C LYS A 244 -27.45 9.95 15.22
N SER A 245 -28.11 10.26 16.33
CA SER A 245 -27.96 9.50 17.57
C SER A 245 -28.18 8.01 17.26
N GLN A 246 -27.43 7.11 17.92
CA GLN A 246 -27.59 5.66 17.77
C GLN A 246 -29.04 5.20 18.00
N PHE A 247 -29.85 6.01 18.68
CA PHE A 247 -31.28 5.80 18.90
C PHE A 247 -32.13 5.96 17.62
N SER A 248 -31.74 6.81 16.68
CA SER A 248 -32.55 7.15 15.50
C SER A 248 -32.85 5.93 14.60
N GLU A 249 -31.93 4.96 14.54
CA GLU A 249 -32.06 3.78 13.68
C GLU A 249 -33.11 2.79 14.20
N HIS A 250 -33.32 2.73 15.52
CA HIS A 250 -34.29 1.84 16.14
C HIS A 250 -35.68 2.48 16.29
N LEU A 251 -35.77 3.81 16.34
CA LEU A 251 -37.04 4.51 16.60
C LEU A 251 -38.06 4.41 15.45
N ASP A 252 -37.60 4.35 14.20
CA ASP A 252 -38.47 4.28 13.02
C ASP A 252 -38.92 2.86 12.64
N LYS A 253 -38.44 1.83 13.36
CA LYS A 253 -38.83 0.43 13.12
C LYS A 253 -40.25 0.14 13.61
N SER A 254 -40.92 -0.79 12.94
CA SER A 254 -42.25 -1.26 13.30
C SER A 254 -42.20 -2.12 14.57
N VAL A 255 -43.25 -2.05 15.38
CA VAL A 255 -43.43 -2.94 16.55
C VAL A 255 -43.54 -4.42 16.14
N GLU A 256 -43.86 -4.69 14.87
CA GLU A 256 -43.88 -6.04 14.28
C GLU A 256 -42.50 -6.70 14.20
N GLU A 257 -41.43 -5.90 14.17
CA GLU A 257 -40.05 -6.39 14.14
C GLU A 257 -39.52 -6.77 15.53
N LEU A 258 -40.28 -6.46 16.59
CA LEU A 258 -39.98 -6.90 17.94
C LEU A 258 -40.47 -8.34 18.11
N GLU A 259 -39.59 -9.24 18.57
CA GLU A 259 -39.91 -10.65 18.88
C GLU A 259 -40.78 -10.78 20.15
N LEU A 260 -41.96 -10.17 20.13
CA LEU A 260 -42.91 -10.14 21.24
C LEU A 260 -43.84 -11.36 21.24
N SER A 261 -44.28 -11.76 22.42
CA SER A 261 -45.38 -12.72 22.54
C SER A 261 -46.65 -12.23 21.84
N VAL A 262 -47.43 -13.17 21.31
CA VAL A 262 -48.71 -12.93 20.62
C VAL A 262 -49.68 -12.07 21.44
N ARG A 263 -49.60 -12.15 22.78
CA ARG A 263 -50.42 -11.32 23.68
C ARG A 263 -49.93 -9.87 23.69
N SER A 264 -48.63 -9.65 23.87
CA SER A 264 -48.01 -8.32 23.92
C SER A 264 -48.19 -7.58 22.59
N TYR A 265 -47.99 -8.26 21.46
CA TYR A 265 -48.24 -7.71 20.12
C TYR A 265 -49.69 -7.27 19.90
N ASN A 266 -50.67 -8.13 20.24
CA ASN A 266 -52.09 -7.78 20.06
C ASN A 266 -52.55 -6.64 20.98
N CYS A 267 -51.96 -6.51 22.18
CA CYS A 267 -52.26 -5.37 23.05
C CYS A 267 -51.71 -4.05 22.51
N LEU A 268 -50.50 -4.05 21.93
CA LEU A 268 -49.90 -2.86 21.30
C LEU A 268 -50.69 -2.43 20.06
N LYS A 269 -51.09 -3.40 19.23
CA LYS A 269 -51.93 -3.17 18.04
C LYS A 269 -53.30 -2.58 18.39
N ASN A 270 -53.94 -3.07 19.46
CA ASN A 270 -55.23 -2.55 19.93
C ASN A 270 -55.13 -1.16 20.58
N SER A 271 -53.92 -0.71 20.91
CA SER A 271 -53.65 0.61 21.52
C SER A 271 -53.12 1.62 20.50
N ASP A 272 -53.23 1.31 19.20
CA ASP A 272 -52.72 2.11 18.07
C ASP A 272 -51.21 2.43 18.12
N ILE A 273 -50.42 1.61 18.81
CA ILE A 273 -48.95 1.75 18.89
C ILE A 273 -48.34 0.94 17.74
N LYS A 274 -47.85 1.63 16.70
CA LYS A 274 -47.34 1.00 15.47
C LYS A 274 -45.82 1.04 15.34
N SER A 275 -45.19 2.09 15.87
CA SER A 275 -43.74 2.27 15.81
C SER A 275 -43.08 2.14 17.19
N ILE A 276 -41.78 1.83 17.21
CA ILE A 276 -40.99 1.85 18.45
C ILE A 276 -40.94 3.27 19.04
N ARG A 277 -40.91 4.31 18.19
CA ARG A 277 -41.04 5.71 18.63
C ARG A 277 -42.30 5.96 19.47
N ASP A 278 -43.45 5.43 19.07
CA ASP A 278 -44.71 5.59 19.80
C ASP A 278 -44.71 4.81 21.12
N LEU A 279 -44.07 3.64 21.13
CA LEU A 279 -43.98 2.76 22.30
C LEU A 279 -43.17 3.39 23.43
N VAL A 280 -42.00 3.94 23.09
CA VAL A 280 -41.03 4.47 24.07
C VAL A 280 -41.53 5.78 24.71
N GLN A 281 -42.43 6.51 24.04
CA GLN A 281 -43.06 7.73 24.58
C GLN A 281 -44.13 7.46 25.63
N LYS A 282 -44.61 6.22 25.78
CA LYS A 282 -45.61 5.85 26.78
C LYS A 282 -44.95 5.53 28.12
N SER A 283 -45.54 6.05 29.20
CA SER A 283 -45.11 5.72 30.56
C SER A 283 -45.58 4.32 30.98
N GLU A 284 -44.87 3.67 31.90
CA GLU A 284 -45.26 2.36 32.44
C GLU A 284 -46.71 2.36 33.00
N ALA A 285 -47.11 3.47 33.62
CA ALA A 285 -48.45 3.66 34.17
C ALA A 285 -49.54 3.78 33.09
N GLU A 286 -49.21 4.31 31.92
CA GLU A 286 -50.13 4.36 30.77
C GLU A 286 -50.27 2.99 30.10
N MET A 287 -49.17 2.25 29.99
CA MET A 287 -49.17 0.90 29.43
C MET A 287 -50.06 -0.04 30.25
N LEU A 288 -50.00 0.03 31.58
CA LEU A 288 -50.85 -0.78 32.47
C LEU A 288 -52.34 -0.42 32.44
N LYS A 289 -52.72 0.73 31.89
CA LYS A 289 -54.13 1.13 31.72
C LYS A 289 -54.75 0.58 30.43
N THR A 290 -53.94 0.06 29.50
CA THR A 290 -54.44 -0.51 28.25
C THR A 290 -55.17 -1.84 28.52
N LYS A 291 -56.29 -2.06 27.82
CA LYS A 291 -57.13 -3.24 28.03
C LYS A 291 -56.34 -4.52 27.76
N ASN A 292 -56.43 -5.48 28.69
CA ASN A 292 -55.76 -6.79 28.63
C ASN A 292 -54.23 -6.76 28.69
N PHE A 293 -53.62 -5.63 29.06
CA PHE A 293 -52.17 -5.51 29.24
C PHE A 293 -51.77 -5.86 30.68
N GLY A 294 -50.89 -6.86 30.83
CA GLY A 294 -50.50 -7.40 32.13
C GLY A 294 -49.04 -7.14 32.49
N ARG A 295 -48.69 -7.30 33.78
CA ARG A 295 -47.31 -7.13 34.29
C ARG A 295 -46.27 -7.99 33.56
N LYS A 296 -46.66 -9.18 33.09
CA LYS A 296 -45.77 -10.08 32.33
C LYS A 296 -45.42 -9.52 30.95
N SER A 297 -46.38 -8.90 30.26
CA SER A 297 -46.15 -8.23 28.96
C SER A 297 -45.35 -6.94 29.11
N LEU A 298 -45.53 -6.21 30.23
CA LEU A 298 -44.74 -5.01 30.53
C LEU A 298 -43.25 -5.35 30.70
N ASN A 299 -42.93 -6.40 31.45
CA ASN A 299 -41.54 -6.82 31.66
C ASN A 299 -40.89 -7.31 30.36
N GLU A 300 -41.63 -8.07 29.54
CA GLU A 300 -41.15 -8.54 28.23
C GLU A 300 -40.76 -7.36 27.31
N ILE A 301 -41.59 -6.32 27.25
CA ILE A 301 -41.29 -5.12 26.48
C ILE A 301 -40.09 -4.36 27.07
N LYS A 302 -40.01 -4.28 28.40
CA LYS A 302 -38.91 -3.58 29.09
C LYS A 302 -37.57 -4.25 28.83
N ASP A 303 -37.51 -5.57 28.88
CA ASP A 303 -36.27 -6.34 28.64
C ASP A 303 -35.78 -6.17 27.19
N ILE A 304 -36.70 -6.16 26.23
CA ILE A 304 -36.38 -5.92 24.80
C ILE A 304 -35.92 -4.48 24.58
N LEU A 305 -36.61 -3.49 25.18
CA LEU A 305 -36.22 -2.08 25.08
C LEU A 305 -34.84 -1.83 25.71
N ILE A 306 -34.53 -2.46 26.85
CA ILE A 306 -33.20 -2.39 27.49
C ILE A 306 -32.11 -2.93 26.56
N THR A 307 -32.38 -4.04 25.86
CA THR A 307 -31.45 -4.62 24.89
C THR A 307 -31.17 -3.67 23.71
N MET A 308 -32.13 -2.80 23.39
CA MET A 308 -32.02 -1.76 22.35
C MET A 308 -31.55 -0.40 22.91
N GLY A 309 -31.19 -0.32 24.19
CA GLY A 309 -30.77 0.93 24.86
C GLY A 309 -31.89 1.96 25.06
N LEU A 310 -33.15 1.56 24.93
CA LEU A 310 -34.36 2.40 25.04
C LEU A 310 -35.11 2.12 26.35
N GLY A 311 -35.97 3.04 26.78
CA GLY A 311 -36.75 2.89 28.01
C GLY A 311 -38.09 3.62 27.96
N LEU A 312 -39.11 3.09 28.62
CA LEU A 312 -40.46 3.67 28.62
C LEU A 312 -40.47 5.06 29.28
N GLY A 313 -41.17 6.01 28.65
CA GLY A 313 -41.31 7.40 29.10
C GLY A 313 -40.27 8.37 28.53
N MET A 314 -39.45 7.98 27.55
CA MET A 314 -38.53 8.91 26.88
C MET A 314 -39.29 9.74 25.84
N LYS A 315 -39.02 11.06 25.80
CA LYS A 315 -39.53 11.96 24.77
C LYS A 315 -38.47 12.17 23.71
N PHE A 316 -38.85 12.16 22.44
CA PHE A 316 -37.94 12.41 21.31
C PHE A 316 -38.48 13.54 20.44
N ASP A 317 -37.59 14.30 19.81
CA ASP A 317 -37.95 15.27 18.76
C ASP A 317 -38.18 14.58 17.41
N ASP A 318 -38.71 15.32 16.43
CA ASP A 318 -38.93 14.84 15.06
C ASP A 318 -37.64 14.40 14.34
N GLN A 319 -36.47 14.65 14.95
CA GLN A 319 -35.13 14.29 14.45
C GLN A 319 -34.50 13.11 15.21
N GLY A 320 -35.21 12.48 16.15
CA GLY A 320 -34.75 11.31 16.90
C GLY A 320 -33.81 11.61 18.08
N ASN A 321 -33.72 12.87 18.52
CA ASN A 321 -32.97 13.25 19.72
C ASN A 321 -33.86 13.19 20.94
N MET A 322 -33.34 12.71 22.06
CA MET A 322 -34.06 12.66 23.33
C MET A 322 -34.27 14.09 23.87
N ILE A 323 -35.53 14.51 23.98
CA ILE A 323 -35.91 15.74 24.67
C ILE A 323 -35.97 15.41 26.16
N LYS A 324 -35.11 16.04 26.98
CA LYS A 324 -35.33 16.05 28.43
C LYS A 324 -36.64 16.79 28.70
N GLY A 325 -37.68 16.06 29.12
CA GLY A 325 -38.88 16.67 29.70
C GLY A 325 -38.57 17.32 31.05
N PRO A 326 -39.40 18.29 31.51
CA PRO A 326 -39.16 18.98 32.77
C PRO A 326 -39.27 18.00 33.95
N GLU A 327 -38.49 18.27 35.00
CA GLU A 327 -38.40 17.50 36.26
C GLU A 327 -39.75 17.01 36.81
#